data_AF-A0A660PWP2-F1
#
_entry.id   AF-A0A660PWP2-F1
#
_cell.length_a   1.000
_cell.length_b   1.000
_cell.length_c   1.000
_cell.angle_alpha   90.00
_cell.angle_beta   90.00
_cell.angle_gamma   90.00
#
_symmetry.space_group_name_H-M   'P 1'
#
loop_
_entity.id
_entity.type
_entity.pdbx_description
1 polymer ?
#
loop_
_entity_poly.entity_id
_entity_poly.type
_entity_poly.pdbx_seq_one_letter_code
_entity_poly.pdbx_strand_id
1 'polypeptide(L)' 'MARFLITRGDGCYLDLTCGGGGHLKYLSGILSREAMLIGIDRDPEAIAAAREKLGRPQQNLKFI' A
#
# COMPACT_ATOMS: atom_id res chain seq x y z
N MET A 1 14.55 0.95 -2.79
CA MET A 1 13.97 1.75 -3.88
C MET A 1 12.83 2.66 -3.37
N ALA A 2 11.80 2.15 -2.70
CA ALA A 2 10.67 2.96 -2.23
C ALA A 2 10.99 4.08 -1.21
N ARG A 3 12.14 4.05 -0.52
CA ARG A 3 12.53 5.10 0.46
C ARG A 3 12.55 6.53 -0.11
N PHE A 4 12.81 6.68 -1.41
CA PHE A 4 12.84 7.99 -2.07
C PHE A 4 11.45 8.59 -2.30
N LEU A 5 10.40 7.78 -2.17
CA LEU A 5 9.01 8.21 -2.28
C LEU A 5 8.48 8.79 -0.97
N ILE A 6 9.14 8.47 0.15
CA ILE A 6 8.65 8.80 1.49
C ILE A 6 9.09 10.21 1.84
N THR A 7 8.17 11.15 1.63
CA THR A 7 8.36 12.56 2.02
C THR A 7 7.75 12.86 3.39
N ARG A 8 6.74 12.08 3.80
CA ARG A 8 6.01 12.22 5.07
C ARG A 8 5.61 10.87 5.65
N GLY A 9 5.95 10.61 6.91
CA GLY A 9 5.61 9.35 7.58
C GLY A 9 4.11 9.11 7.77
N ASP A 10 3.31 10.18 7.80
CA ASP A 10 1.86 10.21 7.98
C ASP A 10 1.11 10.52 6.65
N GLY A 11 1.81 10.47 5.52
CA GLY A 11 1.28 10.86 4.22
C GLY A 11 0.29 9.86 3.60
N CYS A 12 -0.26 10.25 2.44
CA CYS A 12 -1.06 9.37 1.59
C CYS A 12 -0.21 8.85 0.42
N TYR A 13 -0.18 7.52 0.25
CA TYR A 13 0.64 6.85 -0.74
C TYR A 13 -0.22 6.01 -1.68
N LEU A 14 -0.07 6.29 -2.97
CA LEU A 14 -0.83 5.68 -4.05
C LEU A 14 0.08 4.81 -4.93
N ASP A 15 -0.24 3.52 -5.02
CA ASP A 15 0.36 2.60 -5.99
C ASP A 15 -0.65 2.34 -7.12
N LEU A 16 -0.38 2.90 -8.31
CA LEU A 16 -1.26 2.83 -9.47
C LEU A 16 -1.20 1.49 -10.22
N THR A 17 -0.25 0.63 -9.85
CA THR A 17 -0.05 -0.70 -10.43
C THR A 17 0.30 -1.64 -9.28
N CYS A 18 -0.59 -1.74 -8.29
CA CYS A 18 -0.23 -2.34 -7.02
C CYS A 18 0.14 -3.82 -7.15
N GLY A 19 -0.31 -4.48 -8.22
CA GLY A 19 -0.03 -5.89 -8.48
C GLY A 19 -0.40 -6.71 -7.25
N GLY A 20 0.48 -7.64 -6.87
CA GLY A 20 0.34 -8.40 -5.61
C GLY A 20 0.69 -7.63 -4.32
N GLY A 21 0.79 -6.30 -4.31
CA GLY A 21 0.90 -5.48 -3.10
C GLY A 21 2.31 -5.37 -2.49
N GLY A 22 3.37 -5.62 -3.24
CA GLY A 22 4.76 -5.61 -2.74
C GLY A 22 5.20 -4.26 -2.15
N HIS A 23 4.99 -3.16 -2.88
CA HIS A 23 5.36 -1.83 -2.42
C HIS A 23 4.53 -1.38 -1.22
N LEU A 24 3.21 -1.60 -1.27
CA LEU A 24 2.32 -1.25 -0.16
C LEU A 24 2.66 -2.02 1.11
N LYS A 25 3.07 -3.30 1.01
CA LYS A 25 3.55 -4.07 2.16
C LYS A 25 4.81 -3.45 2.77
N TYR A 26 5.76 -3.03 1.93
CA TYR A 26 6.95 -2.34 2.40
C TYR A 26 6.61 -1.02 3.09
N LEU A 27 5.74 -0.20 2.48
CA LEU A 27 5.28 1.07 3.04
C LEU A 27 4.54 0.90 4.38
N SER A 28 3.70 -0.12 4.53
CA SER A 28 2.99 -0.41 5.79
C SER A 28 3.92 -0.68 6.98
N GLY A 29 5.15 -1.16 6.72
CA GLY A 29 6.13 -1.48 7.75
C GLY A 29 6.93 -0.27 8.25
N ILE A 30 6.84 0.87 7.58
CA ILE A 30 7.67 2.06 7.85
C ILE A 30 6.87 3.34 8.07
N LEU A 31 5.66 3.43 7.53
CA LEU A 31 4.78 4.58 7.73
C LEU A 31 4.10 4.52 9.10
N SER A 32 3.72 5.69 9.63
CA SER A 32 2.98 5.78 10.89
C SER A 32 1.56 5.23 10.73
N ARG A 33 0.82 5.09 11.83
CA ARG A 33 -0.57 4.56 11.80
C ARG A 33 -1.55 5.50 11.11
N GLU A 34 -1.21 6.79 11.11
CA GLU A 34 -2.00 7.88 10.54
C GLU A 34 -1.89 7.94 9.00
N ALA A 35 -0.92 7.24 8.42
CA ALA A 35 -0.75 7.19 6.98
C ALA A 35 -1.91 6.48 6.27
N MET A 36 -2.09 6.82 4.99
CA MET A 36 -3.07 6.19 4.11
C MET A 36 -2.38 5.46 2.97
N LEU A 37 -2.77 4.21 2.76
CA LEU A 37 -2.30 3.34 1.67
C LEU A 37 -3.43 3.13 0.66
N ILE A 38 -3.16 3.41 -0.60
CA ILE A 38 -4.11 3.21 -1.70
C ILE A 38 -3.44 2.35 -2.77
N GLY A 39 -4.01 1.18 -3.05
CA GLY A 39 -3.59 0.32 -4.17
C GLY A 39 -4.63 0.35 -5.29
N ILE A 40 -4.19 0.51 -6.52
CA ILE A 40 -5.03 0.41 -7.70
C ILE A 40 -4.45 -0.68 -8.61
N ASP A 41 -5.33 -1.55 -9.10
CA ASP A 41 -4.98 -2.44 -10.21
C ASP A 41 -6.21 -2.69 -11.09
N ARG A 42 -5.98 -2.98 -12.36
CA ARG A 42 -7.07 -3.40 -13.26
C ARG A 42 -7.42 -4.86 -13.09
N ASP A 43 -6.46 -5.65 -12.62
CA ASP A 43 -6.63 -7.08 -12.39
C ASP A 43 -7.24 -7.33 -10.99
N PRO A 44 -8.47 -7.87 -10.90
CA PRO A 44 -9.08 -8.20 -9.62
C PRO A 44 -8.31 -9.31 -8.87
N GLU A 45 -7.60 -10.21 -9.56
CA GLU A 45 -6.78 -11.24 -8.93
C GLU A 45 -5.55 -10.60 -8.24
N ALA A 46 -4.94 -9.61 -8.87
CA ALA A 46 -3.87 -8.83 -8.27
C ALA A 46 -4.34 -8.11 -6.99
N ILE A 47 -5.52 -7.48 -7.02
CA ILE A 47 -6.12 -6.85 -5.83
C ILE A 47 -6.35 -7.88 -4.72
N ALA A 48 -6.87 -9.07 -5.05
CA ALA A 48 -7.09 -10.13 -4.06
C ALA A 48 -5.77 -10.58 -3.42
N ALA A 49 -4.74 -10.83 -4.23
CA ALA A 49 -3.40 -11.19 -3.75
C ALA A 49 -2.77 -10.08 -2.89
N ALA A 50 -2.94 -8.81 -3.28
CA ALA A 50 -2.45 -7.68 -2.50
C ALA A 50 -3.15 -7.58 -1.14
N ARG A 51 -4.47 -7.78 -1.09
CA ARG A 51 -5.25 -7.80 0.17
C ARG A 51 -4.77 -8.91 1.11
N GLU A 52 -4.57 -10.11 0.59
CA GLU A 52 -4.06 -11.24 1.37
C GLU A 52 -2.65 -10.94 1.91
N LYS A 53 -1.75 -10.47 1.06
CA LYS A 53 -0.37 -10.17 1.42
C LYS A 53 -0.24 -9.02 2.43
N LEU A 54 -1.05 -7.98 2.29
CA LEU A 54 -1.06 -6.87 3.24
C LEU A 54 -1.65 -7.28 4.58
N GLY A 55 -2.68 -8.11 4.58
CA GLY A 55 -3.40 -8.53 5.77
C GLY A 55 -4.13 -7.35 6.42
N ARG A 56 -3.90 -7.13 7.71
CA ARG A 56 -4.46 -5.99 8.46
C ARG A 56 -3.35 -5.04 8.89
N PRO A 57 -2.95 -4.08 8.04
CA PRO A 57 -2.04 -3.03 8.47
C PRO A 57 -2.69 -2.14 9.54
N GLN A 58 -1.86 -1.39 10.26
CA GLN A 58 -2.36 -0.44 11.26
C GLN A 58 -2.85 0.86 10.60
N GLN A 59 -2.45 1.08 9.35
CA GLN A 59 -2.83 2.21 8.50
C GLN A 59 -4.19 2.01 7.85
N ASN A 60 -4.81 3.12 7.45
CA ASN A 60 -5.98 3.08 6.57
C ASN A 60 -5.57 2.55 5.19
N LEU A 61 -6.25 1.49 4.74
CA LEU A 61 -5.97 0.81 3.47
C LEU A 61 -7.21 0.82 2.57
N LYS A 62 -7.03 1.24 1.32
CA LYS A 62 -8.05 1.18 0.28
C LYS A 62 -7.49 0.51 -0.97
N PHE A 63 -8.26 -0.39 -1.57
CA PHE A 63 -8.02 -0.86 -2.93
C PHE A 63 -9.12 -0.34 -3.86
N ILE A 64 -8.73 0.07 -5.06
CA ILE A 64 -9.61 0.54 -6.14
C ILE A 64 -9.41 -0.37 -7.34
#